data_AF-A0A959LKQ7-F1
#
_entry.id   AF-A0A959LKQ7-F1
#
_cell.length_a   1.000
_cell.length_b   1.000
_cell.length_c   1.000
_cell.angle_alpha   90.00
_cell.angle_beta   90.00
_cell.angle_gamma   90.00
#
_symmetry.space_group_name_H-M   'P 1'
#
loop_
_entity.id
_entity.type
_entity.pdbx_description
1 polymer ?
#
loop_
_entity_poly.entity_id
_entity_poly.type
_entity_poly.pdbx_seq_one_letter_code
_entity_poly.pdbx_strand_id
1 'polypeptide(L)'
;LGLGGWVLFMIQFFWQFPHYWAIGWVGYDEYLKAGISMLPSQERTSKFTALQSMFYSIVLIPISFVPSMIGISGKIGMLLMLICGFMYFAATVLFFVHNDYKSAKRVMFASFIYLPVTLLALYFDKI
;
A
#
# COMPACT_ATOMS: atom_id res chain seq x y z
N LEU A 1 -10.44 11.50 -17.15
CA LEU A 1 -9.00 11.17 -16.98
C LEU A 1 -8.55 10.33 -18.17
N GLY A 2 -7.38 10.61 -18.76
CA GLY A 2 -6.77 9.69 -19.73
C GLY A 2 -6.29 8.40 -19.05
N LEU A 3 -5.88 7.39 -19.83
CA LEU A 3 -5.46 6.08 -19.28
C LEU A 3 -4.39 6.21 -18.19
N GLY A 4 -3.36 7.04 -18.40
CA GLY A 4 -2.34 7.29 -17.39
C GLY A 4 -2.85 7.92 -16.09
N GLY A 5 -3.83 8.82 -16.20
CA GLY A 5 -4.47 9.41 -15.01
C GLY A 5 -5.23 8.37 -14.19
N TRP A 6 -5.90 7.42 -14.85
CA TRP A 6 -6.56 6.30 -14.16
C TRP A 6 -5.56 5.35 -13.50
N VAL A 7 -4.42 5.08 -14.13
CA VAL A 7 -3.38 4.25 -13.52
C VAL A 7 -2.82 4.88 -12.25
N LEU A 8 -2.47 6.17 -12.30
CA LEU A 8 -2.03 6.91 -11.12
C LEU A 8 -3.10 6.92 -10.02
N PHE A 9 -4.37 7.15 -10.40
CA PHE A 9 -5.48 7.07 -9.46
C PHE A 9 -5.56 5.70 -8.78
N MET A 10 -5.50 4.60 -9.53
CA MET A 10 -5.56 3.26 -8.98
C MET A 10 -4.39 2.97 -8.02
N ILE A 11 -3.16 3.36 -8.39
CA ILE A 11 -1.99 3.21 -7.51
C ILE A 11 -2.23 3.94 -6.18
N GLN A 12 -2.64 5.21 -6.22
CA GLN A 12 -2.89 6.00 -5.02
C GLN A 12 -4.04 5.42 -4.19
N PHE A 13 -5.13 5.03 -4.85
CA PHE A 13 -6.33 4.50 -4.22
C PHE A 13 -6.07 3.19 -3.50
N PHE A 14 -5.34 2.24 -4.10
CA PHE A 14 -5.08 0.95 -3.46
C PHE A 14 -3.97 1.04 -2.41
N TRP A 15 -2.94 1.86 -2.64
CA TRP A 15 -1.85 2.05 -1.69
C TRP A 15 -2.30 2.68 -0.37
N GLN A 16 -3.21 3.66 -0.43
CA GLN A 16 -3.53 4.46 0.75
C GLN A 16 -4.16 3.64 1.89
N PHE A 17 -5.02 2.65 1.60
CA PHE A 17 -5.75 1.94 2.65
C PHE A 17 -4.83 1.16 3.61
N PRO A 18 -3.96 0.25 3.14
CA PRO A 18 -3.03 -0.44 4.03
C PRO A 18 -2.08 0.54 4.75
N HIS A 19 -1.74 1.68 4.15
CA HIS A 19 -0.95 2.73 4.79
C HIS A 19 -1.71 3.42 5.95
N TYR A 20 -2.90 3.96 5.67
CA TYR A 20 -3.74 4.65 6.65
C TYR A 20 -4.12 3.73 7.81
N TRP A 21 -4.49 2.49 7.52
CA TRP A 21 -4.83 1.53 8.57
C TRP A 21 -3.63 1.13 9.41
N ALA A 22 -2.42 1.04 8.83
CA ALA A 22 -1.22 0.81 9.62
C ALA A 22 -0.95 1.98 10.60
N ILE A 23 -1.15 3.23 10.18
CA ILE A 23 -1.05 4.41 11.06
C ILE A 23 -2.11 4.35 12.16
N GLY A 24 -3.38 4.09 11.77
CA GLY A 24 -4.50 3.97 12.71
C GLY A 24 -4.27 2.85 13.73
N TRP A 25 -3.63 1.75 13.32
CA TRP A 25 -3.30 0.64 14.22
C TRP A 25 -2.17 0.99 15.19
N VAL A 26 -1.15 1.70 14.70
CA VAL A 26 -0.01 2.17 15.50
C VAL A 26 -0.44 3.19 16.55
N GLY A 27 -1.28 4.16 16.18
CA GLY A 27 -1.80 5.24 17.05
C GLY A 27 -3.19 4.98 17.63
N TYR A 28 -3.62 3.71 17.68
CA TYR A 28 -5.00 3.34 18.03
C TYR A 28 -5.46 3.94 19.36
N ASP A 29 -4.62 3.89 20.39
CA ASP A 29 -4.98 4.32 21.74
C ASP A 29 -5.15 5.84 21.82
N GLU A 30 -4.33 6.60 21.08
CA GLU A 30 -4.44 8.05 20.95
C GLU A 30 -5.70 8.47 20.19
N TYR A 31 -6.01 7.79 19.08
CA TYR A 31 -7.22 8.08 18.30
C TYR A 31 -8.49 7.73 19.09
N LEU A 32 -8.49 6.62 19.81
CA LEU A 32 -9.61 6.22 20.65
C LEU A 32 -9.86 7.23 21.78
N LYS A 33 -8.79 7.75 22.42
CA LYS A 33 -8.89 8.83 23.41
C LYS A 33 -9.48 10.13 22.83
N ALA A 34 -9.24 10.40 21.55
CA ALA A 34 -9.81 11.53 20.83
C ALA A 34 -11.23 11.26 20.29
N GLY A 35 -11.80 10.07 20.53
CA GLY A 35 -13.11 9.67 19.99
C GLY A 35 -13.12 9.38 18.49
N ILE A 36 -11.96 9.14 17.88
CA ILE A 36 -11.81 8.88 16.45
C ILE A 36 -11.56 7.39 16.22
N SER A 37 -12.42 6.75 15.40
CA SER A 37 -12.18 5.39 14.92
C SER A 37 -11.55 5.42 13.52
N MET A 38 -10.28 5.05 13.44
CA MET A 38 -9.55 5.00 12.16
C MET A 38 -9.53 3.62 11.50
N LEU A 39 -9.82 2.57 12.27
CA LEU A 39 -9.78 1.20 11.78
C LEU A 39 -11.14 0.80 11.20
N PRO A 40 -11.15 -0.08 10.19
CA PRO A 40 -12.38 -0.65 9.66
C PRO A 40 -13.05 -1.62 10.65
N SER A 41 -12.29 -2.10 11.65
CA SER A 41 -12.80 -2.86 12.79
C SER A 41 -12.89 -2.00 14.04
N GLN A 42 -13.89 -2.25 14.89
CA GLN A 42 -14.00 -1.62 16.21
C GLN A 42 -12.88 -2.07 17.16
N GLU A 43 -12.35 -3.29 16.96
CA GLU A 43 -11.27 -3.84 17.75
C GLU A 43 -9.93 -3.71 17.01
N ARG A 44 -8.90 -3.18 17.71
CA ARG A 44 -7.52 -3.08 17.20
C ARG A 44 -6.96 -4.44 16.78
N THR A 45 -7.11 -5.44 17.63
CA THR A 45 -6.53 -6.79 17.44
C THR A 45 -7.37 -7.69 16.55
N SER A 46 -8.40 -7.15 15.88
CA SER A 46 -9.09 -7.88 14.83
C SER A 46 -8.17 -8.06 13.62
N LYS A 47 -8.10 -9.28 13.09
CA LYS A 47 -7.38 -9.56 11.84
C LYS A 47 -8.05 -8.95 10.61
N PHE A 48 -9.27 -8.40 10.75
CA PHE A 48 -10.01 -7.82 9.63
C PHE A 48 -9.24 -6.68 8.96
N THR A 49 -8.66 -5.76 9.75
CA THR A 49 -7.83 -4.67 9.24
C THR A 49 -6.63 -5.18 8.44
N ALA A 50 -5.94 -6.19 8.96
CA ALA A 50 -4.79 -6.79 8.28
C ALA A 50 -5.20 -7.54 7.00
N LEU A 51 -6.34 -8.24 7.02
CA LEU A 51 -6.88 -8.95 5.85
C LEU A 51 -7.24 -7.98 4.72
N GLN A 52 -7.93 -6.88 5.04
CA GLN A 52 -8.20 -5.82 4.08
C GLN A 52 -6.88 -5.21 3.57
N SER A 53 -5.93 -4.93 4.46
CA SER A 53 -4.60 -4.43 4.06
C SER A 53 -3.92 -5.34 3.02
N MET A 54 -3.99 -6.66 3.18
CA MET A 54 -3.48 -7.63 2.22
C MET A 54 -4.21 -7.60 0.88
N PHE A 55 -5.55 -7.51 0.90
CA PHE A 55 -6.35 -7.46 -0.32
C PHE A 55 -6.06 -6.21 -1.16
N TYR A 56 -5.89 -5.05 -0.51
CA TYR A 56 -5.58 -3.82 -1.23
C TYR A 56 -4.13 -3.82 -1.75
N SER A 57 -3.17 -4.35 -0.97
CA SER A 57 -1.77 -4.36 -1.38
C SER A 57 -1.46 -5.39 -2.49
N ILE A 58 -2.14 -6.54 -2.53
CA ILE A 58 -1.93 -7.53 -3.60
C ILE A 58 -2.36 -7.00 -4.97
N VAL A 59 -3.38 -6.14 -5.03
CA VAL A 59 -3.87 -5.51 -6.28
C VAL A 59 -2.83 -4.58 -6.90
N LEU A 60 -1.89 -4.04 -6.12
CA LEU A 60 -0.80 -3.21 -6.63
C LEU A 60 0.18 -3.99 -7.54
N ILE A 61 0.27 -5.31 -7.36
CA ILE A 61 1.14 -6.17 -8.17
C ILE A 61 0.66 -6.22 -9.64
N PRO A 62 -0.58 -6.62 -9.98
CA PRO A 62 -1.05 -6.56 -11.35
C PRO A 62 -1.08 -5.13 -11.91
N ILE A 63 -1.36 -4.10 -11.09
CA ILE A 63 -1.33 -2.70 -11.53
C ILE A 63 0.06 -2.28 -12.02
N SER A 64 1.13 -2.81 -11.44
CA SER A 64 2.51 -2.44 -11.82
C SER A 64 2.88 -2.76 -13.27
N PHE A 65 2.17 -3.70 -13.93
CA PHE A 65 2.36 -4.02 -15.35
C PHE A 65 1.69 -2.99 -16.28
N VAL A 66 0.60 -2.38 -15.82
CA VAL A 66 -0.25 -1.53 -16.66
C VAL A 66 0.51 -0.36 -17.29
N PRO A 67 1.34 0.43 -16.56
CA PRO A 67 2.13 1.52 -17.15
C PRO A 67 2.97 1.10 -18.36
N SER A 68 3.51 -0.13 -18.35
CA SER A 68 4.31 -0.64 -19.47
C SER A 68 3.46 -1.11 -20.63
N MET A 69 2.31 -1.73 -20.37
CA MET A 69 1.39 -2.17 -21.42
C MET A 69 0.77 -1.02 -22.21
N ILE A 70 0.55 0.13 -21.56
CA ILE A 70 -0.04 1.32 -22.20
C ILE A 70 1.02 2.34 -22.66
N GLY A 71 2.31 1.99 -22.60
CA GLY A 71 3.40 2.81 -23.11
C GLY A 71 3.67 4.09 -22.32
N ILE A 72 3.39 4.11 -21.02
CA ILE A 72 3.71 5.25 -20.13
C ILE A 72 5.08 5.09 -19.49
N SER A 73 5.46 3.86 -19.12
CA SER A 73 6.75 3.58 -18.47
C SER A 73 7.39 2.31 -19.01
N GLY A 74 8.72 2.26 -19.02
CA GLY A 74 9.49 1.12 -19.49
C GLY A 74 9.49 -0.08 -18.55
N LYS A 75 10.29 -1.07 -18.95
CA LYS A 75 10.42 -2.35 -18.24
C LYS A 75 11.16 -2.21 -16.91
N ILE A 76 12.03 -1.20 -16.77
CA ILE A 76 12.79 -0.97 -15.54
C ILE A 76 11.85 -0.44 -14.46
N GLY A 77 11.00 0.53 -14.81
CA GLY A 77 9.98 1.08 -13.94
C GLY A 77 8.99 0.00 -13.49
N MET A 78 8.52 -0.83 -14.42
CA MET A 78 7.69 -2.01 -14.11
C MET A 78 8.35 -2.94 -13.08
N LEU A 79 9.63 -3.28 -13.27
CA LEU A 79 10.35 -4.17 -12.36
C LEU A 79 10.50 -3.56 -10.95
N LEU A 80 10.81 -2.26 -10.86
CA LEU A 80 10.92 -1.56 -9.58
C LEU A 80 9.58 -1.53 -8.84
N MET A 81 8.48 -1.26 -9.55
CA MET A 81 7.13 -1.28 -9.00
C MET A 81 6.73 -2.69 -8.52
N LEU A 82 7.09 -3.74 -9.26
CA LEU A 82 6.87 -5.13 -8.85
C LEU A 82 7.60 -5.47 -7.57
N ILE A 83 8.91 -5.21 -7.51
CA ILE A 83 9.74 -5.51 -6.33
C ILE A 83 9.18 -4.79 -5.10
N CYS A 84 8.87 -3.50 -5.22
CA CYS A 84 8.27 -2.74 -4.13
C CYS A 84 6.88 -3.25 -3.77
N GLY A 85 6.05 -3.62 -4.74
CA GLY A 85 4.72 -4.18 -4.54
C GLY A 85 4.76 -5.48 -3.76
N PHE A 86 5.66 -6.40 -4.10
CA PHE A 86 5.86 -7.64 -3.37
C PHE A 86 6.38 -7.41 -1.95
N MET A 87 7.33 -6.50 -1.75
CA MET A 87 7.81 -6.15 -0.40
C MET A 87 6.70 -5.56 0.46
N TYR A 88 5.86 -4.70 -0.12
CA TYR A 88 4.74 -4.10 0.59
C TYR A 88 3.66 -5.14 0.92
N PHE A 89 3.29 -6.00 -0.03
CA PHE A 89 2.38 -7.11 0.20
C PHE A 89 2.91 -8.05 1.28
N ALA A 90 4.19 -8.43 1.24
CA ALA A 90 4.81 -9.27 2.27
C ALA A 90 4.73 -8.63 3.67
N ALA A 91 4.90 -7.30 3.78
CA ALA A 91 4.70 -6.60 5.04
C ALA A 91 3.25 -6.74 5.55
N THR A 92 2.25 -6.64 4.67
CA THR A 92 0.83 -6.84 5.05
C THR A 92 0.51 -8.29 5.44
N VAL A 93 1.15 -9.28 4.80
CA VAL A 93 1.04 -10.69 5.21
C VAL A 93 1.59 -10.89 6.62
N LEU A 94 2.76 -10.32 6.92
CA LEU A 94 3.35 -10.39 8.27
C LEU A 94 2.47 -9.69 9.30
N PHE A 95 1.80 -8.61 8.93
CA PHE A 95 0.80 -7.96 9.78
C PHE A 95 -0.42 -8.84 10.02
N PHE A 96 -0.90 -9.59 9.04
CA PHE A 96 -1.99 -10.55 9.25
C PHE A 96 -1.60 -11.74 10.13
N VAL A 97 -0.36 -12.21 10.02
CA VAL A 97 0.17 -13.32 10.82
C VAL A 97 0.36 -12.91 12.28
N HIS A 98 1.09 -11.80 12.53
CA HIS A 98 1.48 -11.40 13.88
C HIS A 98 0.48 -10.46 14.56
N ASN A 99 -0.17 -9.58 13.79
CA ASN A 99 -1.17 -8.61 14.24
C ASN A 99 -0.75 -7.82 15.49
N ASP A 100 0.47 -7.31 15.46
CA ASP A 100 1.12 -6.61 16.56
C ASP A 100 1.67 -5.24 16.12
N TYR A 101 2.16 -4.47 17.08
CA TYR A 101 2.71 -3.13 16.83
C TYR A 101 3.87 -3.14 15.84
N LYS A 102 4.76 -4.13 15.95
CA LYS A 102 5.96 -4.23 15.11
C LYS A 102 5.60 -4.49 13.66
N SER A 103 4.63 -5.38 13.42
CA SER A 103 4.18 -5.74 12.08
C SER A 103 3.32 -4.64 11.44
N ALA A 104 2.44 -3.97 12.19
CA ALA A 104 1.73 -2.77 11.72
C ALA A 104 2.70 -1.64 11.33
N LYS A 105 3.69 -1.36 12.18
CA LYS A 105 4.73 -0.36 11.91
C LYS A 105 5.57 -0.72 10.67
N ARG A 106 5.80 -2.00 10.42
CA ARG A 106 6.48 -2.47 9.20
C ARG A 106 5.67 -2.15 7.94
N VAL A 107 4.35 -2.32 7.96
CA VAL A 107 3.46 -1.92 6.84
C VAL A 107 3.58 -0.42 6.59
N MET A 108 3.55 0.41 7.64
CA MET A 108 3.69 1.87 7.54
C MET A 108 4.99 2.29 6.87
N PHE A 109 6.14 1.72 7.25
CA PHE A 109 7.42 2.07 6.61
C PHE A 109 7.55 1.47 5.20
N ALA A 110 7.05 0.25 4.97
CA ALA A 110 7.03 -0.33 3.64
C ALA A 110 6.21 0.54 2.66
N SER A 111 5.07 1.09 3.10
CA SER A 111 4.28 2.03 2.29
C SER A 111 5.01 3.34 1.99
N PHE A 112 5.80 3.87 2.93
CA PHE A 112 6.59 5.08 2.72
C PHE A 112 7.71 4.88 1.70
N ILE A 113 8.20 3.66 1.53
CA ILE A 113 9.17 3.32 0.49
C ILE A 113 8.46 3.05 -0.83
N TYR A 114 7.35 2.31 -0.81
CA TYR A 114 6.61 1.91 -2.01
C TYR A 114 6.21 3.12 -2.86
N LEU A 115 5.62 4.16 -2.25
CA LEU A 115 5.04 5.26 -3.02
C LEU A 115 6.09 6.11 -3.74
N PRO A 116 7.15 6.64 -3.08
CA PRO A 116 8.19 7.39 -3.77
C PRO A 116 8.88 6.57 -4.86
N VAL A 117 9.22 5.31 -4.60
CA VAL A 117 9.87 4.46 -5.62
C VAL A 117 8.96 4.26 -6.82
N THR A 118 7.68 4.00 -6.61
CA THR A 118 6.70 3.84 -7.69
C THR A 118 6.54 5.11 -8.52
N LEU A 119 6.44 6.29 -7.88
CA LEU A 119 6.29 7.56 -8.59
C LEU A 119 7.58 7.96 -9.33
N LEU A 120 8.74 7.73 -8.74
CA LEU A 120 10.04 8.00 -9.38
C LEU A 120 10.28 7.03 -10.54
N ALA A 121 9.89 5.76 -10.41
CA ALA A 121 9.96 4.78 -11.50
C ALA A 121 9.10 5.22 -12.70
N LEU A 122 7.88 5.69 -12.46
CA LEU A 122 6.99 6.22 -13.50
C LEU A 122 7.54 7.50 -14.14
N TYR A 123 8.23 8.35 -13.38
CA TYR A 123 8.77 9.62 -13.86
C TYR A 123 10.05 9.44 -14.68
N PHE A 124 11.01 8.64 -14.17
CA PHE A 124 12.34 8.52 -14.78
C PHE A 124 12.41 7.48 -15.91
N ASP A 125 11.60 6.42 -15.86
CA ASP A 125 11.54 5.42 -16.93
C ASP A 125 10.34 5.68 -17.84
N LYS A 126 10.04 6.96 -18.13
CA LYS A 126 8.92 7.36 -18.99
C LYS A 126 9.24 7.11 -20.47
N ILE A 127 8.25 6.62 -21.22
CA ILE A 127 8.31 6.42 -22.69
C ILE A 127 7.62 7.59 -23.42
#